data_AF-A0A5A7RQR4-F1
#
_entry.id   AF-A0A5A7RQR4-F1
#
_cell.length_a   1.000
_cell.length_b   1.000
_cell.length_c   1.000
_cell.angle_alpha   90.00
_cell.angle_beta   90.00
_cell.angle_gamma   90.00
#
_symmetry.space_group_name_H-M   'P 1'
#
loop_
_entity.id
_entity.type
_entity.pdbx_description
1 polymer ?
#
loop_
_entity_poly.entity_id
_entity_poly.type
_entity_poly.pdbx_seq_one_letter_code
_entity_poly.pdbx_strand_id
1 'polypeptide(L)' 'MTTEDKKDDKKYTTVSIPTPLVEKIKKRIEGTGFTSVSSYVTYVLREVIANMDEDEDEEVFSKEDEEKVKERLRALGYLD' A
#
# COMPACT_ATOMS: atom_id res chain seq x y z
N MET A 1 -20.04 -25.62 -24.41
CA MET A 1 -20.01 -25.00 -23.07
C MET A 1 -18.64 -24.39 -22.88
N THR A 2 -18.55 -23.09 -23.11
CA THR A 2 -17.32 -22.30 -23.05
C THR A 2 -17.12 -21.87 -21.60
N THR A 3 -16.02 -22.27 -20.96
CA THR A 3 -15.52 -21.60 -19.76
C THR A 3 -14.23 -20.90 -20.16
N GLU A 4 -14.36 -19.65 -20.57
CA GLU A 4 -13.27 -18.68 -20.59
C GLU A 4 -12.83 -18.45 -19.14
N ASP A 5 -11.83 -19.21 -18.70
CA ASP A 5 -11.07 -18.92 -17.49
C ASP A 5 -10.20 -17.71 -17.81
N LYS A 6 -10.69 -16.52 -17.46
CA LYS A 6 -9.92 -15.27 -17.47
C LYS A 6 -8.77 -15.43 -16.48
N LYS A 7 -7.62 -15.89 -16.98
CA LYS A 7 -6.33 -15.76 -16.30
C LYS A 7 -6.04 -14.27 -16.13
N ASP A 8 -6.41 -13.75 -14.97
CA ASP A 8 -5.86 -12.52 -14.44
C ASP A 8 -4.34 -12.72 -14.37
N ASP A 9 -3.60 -12.00 -15.21
CA ASP A 9 -2.14 -12.09 -15.36
C ASP A 9 -1.45 -11.45 -14.14
N LYS A 10 -1.83 -11.88 -12.93
CA LYS A 10 -1.21 -11.46 -11.68
C LYS A 10 0.18 -12.05 -11.66
N LYS A 11 1.16 -11.20 -11.97
CA LYS A 11 2.59 -11.51 -11.83
C LYS A 11 2.89 -11.65 -10.35
N TYR A 12 3.20 -12.87 -9.91
CA TYR A 12 3.64 -13.14 -8.55
C TYR A 12 5.16 -13.23 -8.51
N THR A 13 5.76 -12.65 -7.47
CA THR A 13 7.20 -12.77 -7.18
C THR A 13 7.38 -13.63 -5.94
N THR A 14 8.35 -14.55 -5.98
CA THR A 14 8.70 -15.37 -4.81
C THR A 14 9.70 -14.63 -3.93
N VAL A 15 9.40 -14.52 -2.64
CA VAL A 15 10.30 -13.91 -1.64
C VAL A 15 10.67 -14.98 -0.63
N SER A 16 11.97 -15.17 -0.39
CA SER A 16 12.46 -16.09 0.63
C SER A 16 12.36 -15.43 2.01
N ILE A 17 11.51 -15.97 2.87
CA ILE A 17 11.33 -15.51 4.24
C ILE A 17 11.88 -16.58 5.18
N PRO A 18 12.62 -16.22 6.24
CA PRO A 18 13.06 -17.15 7.26
C PRO A 18 11.92 -18.05 7.78
N THR A 19 12.16 -19.35 7.86
CA THR A 19 11.23 -20.33 8.43
C THR A 19 10.63 -19.93 9.78
N PRO A 20 11.38 -19.38 10.76
CA PRO A 20 10.80 -18.98 12.04
C PRO A 20 9.77 -17.84 11.92
N LEU A 21 9.92 -16.95 10.93
CA LEU A 21 8.93 -15.89 10.69
C LEU A 21 7.65 -16.46 10.10
N VAL A 22 7.77 -17.39 9.15
CA VAL A 22 6.61 -18.09 8.57
C VAL A 22 5.82 -18.84 9.65
N GLU A 23 6.49 -19.51 10.58
CA GLU A 23 5.83 -20.21 11.68
C GLU A 23 5.09 -19.25 12.63
N LYS A 24 5.69 -18.10 12.95
CA LYS A 24 5.01 -17.06 13.73
C LYS A 24 3.79 -16.51 13.02
N ILE A 25 3.89 -16.29 11.71
CA ILE A 25 2.78 -15.80 10.89
C ILE A 25 1.66 -16.85 10.85
N LYS A 26 2.00 -18.13 10.63
CA LYS A 26 1.02 -19.24 10.66
C LYS A 26 0.23 -19.25 11.97
N LYS A 27 0.92 -19.18 13.11
CA LYS A 27 0.27 -19.12 14.44
C LYS A 27 -0.59 -17.87 14.63
N ARG A 28 -0.20 -16.75 14.03
CA ARG A 28 -0.95 -15.49 14.11
C ARG A 28 -2.20 -15.51 13.22
N ILE A 29 -2.17 -16.18 12.08
CA ILE A 29 -3.32 -16.27 11.16
C ILE A 29 -4.29 -17.39 11.54
N GLU A 30 -3.89 -18.36 12.37
CA GLU A 30 -4.77 -19.38 12.91
C GLU A 30 -5.92 -18.74 13.71
N GLY A 31 -7.14 -18.84 13.20
CA GLY A 31 -8.34 -18.21 13.79
C GLY A 31 -8.70 -16.84 13.20
N THR A 32 -7.92 -16.34 12.24
CA THR A 32 -8.27 -15.15 11.45
C THR A 32 -8.97 -15.54 10.15
N GLY A 33 -9.50 -14.54 9.42
CA GLY A 33 -10.09 -14.75 8.08
C GLY A 33 -9.07 -15.03 6.97
N PHE A 34 -7.77 -15.10 7.27
CA PHE A 34 -6.74 -15.32 6.26
C PHE A 34 -6.59 -16.82 5.94
N THR A 35 -6.78 -17.17 4.67
CA THR A 35 -6.68 -18.56 4.18
C THR A 35 -5.24 -18.96 3.83
N SER A 36 -4.30 -18.02 3.79
CA SER A 36 -2.92 -18.28 3.38
C SER A 36 -1.94 -17.25 3.95
N VAL A 37 -0.71 -17.72 4.21
CA VAL A 37 0.41 -16.86 4.65
C VAL A 37 0.71 -15.80 3.61
N SER A 38 0.65 -16.14 2.32
CA SER A 38 0.83 -15.19 1.22
C SER A 38 -0.15 -14.03 1.29
N SER A 39 -1.44 -14.31 1.51
CA SER A 39 -2.49 -13.29 1.62
C SER A 39 -2.25 -12.35 2.80
N TYR A 40 -1.85 -12.89 3.95
CA TYR A 40 -1.50 -12.07 5.11
C TYR A 40 -0.28 -11.20 4.86
N VAL A 41 0.79 -11.75 4.27
CA VAL A 41 2.00 -10.99 3.94
C VAL A 41 1.69 -9.89 2.92
N THR A 42 0.89 -10.17 1.89
CA THR A 42 0.46 -9.16 0.92
C THR A 42 -0.37 -8.06 1.58
N TYR A 43 -1.27 -8.39 2.50
CA TYR A 43 -2.05 -7.40 3.25
C TYR A 43 -1.14 -6.46 4.04
N VAL A 44 -0.23 -7.03 4.84
CA VAL A 44 0.70 -6.25 5.67
C VAL A 44 1.63 -5.39 4.82
N LEU A 45 2.19 -5.94 3.73
CA LEU A 45 3.04 -5.16 2.83
C LEU A 45 2.29 -3.99 2.20
N ARG A 46 1.02 -4.20 1.80
CA ARG A 46 0.20 -3.12 1.25
C ARG A 46 -0.09 -2.04 2.29
N GLU A 47 -0.41 -2.43 3.52
CA GLU A 47 -0.65 -1.49 4.62
C GLU A 47 0.61 -0.69 4.93
N VAL A 48 1.76 -1.33 5.07
CA VAL A 48 3.04 -0.66 5.35
C VAL A 48 3.44 0.31 4.23
N ILE A 49 3.29 -0.10 2.97
CA ILE A 49 3.58 0.76 1.82
C ILE A 49 2.60 1.94 1.80
N ALA A 50 1.30 1.73 2.00
CA ALA A 50 0.33 2.82 2.02
C ALA A 50 0.59 3.84 3.15
N ASN A 51 1.05 3.39 4.32
CA ASN A 51 1.44 4.32 5.40
C ASN A 51 2.72 5.09 5.03
N MET A 52 3.69 4.43 4.39
CA MET A 52 4.91 5.10 3.92
C MET A 52 4.65 6.07 2.77
N ASP A 53 3.75 5.73 1.84
CA ASP A 53 3.32 6.61 0.76
C ASP A 53 2.48 7.77 1.33
N GLU A 54 1.69 7.58 2.40
CA GLU A 54 1.04 8.71 3.10
C GLU A 54 2.07 9.63 3.76
N ASP A 55 3.16 9.10 4.33
CA ASP A 55 4.27 9.91 4.84
C ASP A 55 5.07 10.58 3.70
N GLU A 56 5.29 9.91 2.56
CA GLU A 56 5.97 10.50 1.39
C GLU A 56 5.07 11.52 0.67
N ASP A 57 3.79 11.26 0.44
CA ASP A 57 2.81 12.22 -0.11
C ASP A 57 2.59 13.38 0.88
N GLU A 58 2.54 13.19 2.19
CA GLU A 58 2.56 14.30 3.15
C GLU A 58 3.87 15.12 3.05
N GLU A 59 5.02 14.49 2.82
CA GLU A 59 6.28 15.22 2.59
C GLU A 59 6.32 15.95 1.24
N VAL A 60 5.77 15.39 0.14
CA VAL A 60 5.74 16.08 -1.17
C VAL A 60 4.71 17.21 -1.22
N PHE A 61 3.55 17.04 -0.58
CA PHE A 61 2.49 18.05 -0.55
C PHE A 61 2.75 19.18 0.47
N SER A 62 3.54 18.97 1.55
CA SER A 62 3.59 19.97 2.63
C SER A 62 4.29 21.29 2.29
N LYS A 63 5.27 21.31 1.38
CA LYS A 63 6.00 22.55 1.00
C LYS A 63 5.68 23.04 -0.39
N GLU A 64 5.68 22.16 -1.38
CA GLU A 64 5.51 22.57 -2.78
C GLU A 64 4.05 22.94 -3.09
N ASP A 65 3.08 22.23 -2.51
CA ASP A 65 1.67 22.58 -2.69
C ASP A 65 1.22 23.75 -1.81
N GLU A 66 1.85 23.97 -0.65
CA GLU A 66 1.65 25.19 0.13
C GLU A 66 2.03 26.45 -0.68
N GLU A 67 3.16 26.42 -1.39
CA GLU A 67 3.58 27.52 -2.24
C GLU A 67 2.65 27.70 -3.45
N LYS A 68 2.25 26.62 -4.12
CA LYS A 68 1.29 26.71 -5.25
C LYS A 68 -0.07 27.24 -4.82
N VAL A 69 -0.55 26.87 -3.62
CA VAL A 69 -1.80 27.38 -3.07
C VAL A 69 -1.66 28.86 -2.68
N LYS A 70 -0.55 29.26 -2.05
CA LYS A 70 -0.24 30.68 -1.75
C LYS A 70 -0.15 31.54 -3.01
N GLU A 71 0.48 31.04 -4.07
CA GLU A 71 0.61 31.74 -5.34
C GLU A 71 -0.76 31.92 -6.03
N ARG A 72 -1.59 30.87 -6.02
CA ARG A 72 -2.98 30.95 -6.51
C ARG A 72 -3.83 31.92 -5.70
N LEU A 73 -3.68 31.96 -4.37
CA LEU A 73 -4.42 32.88 -3.51
C LEU A 73 -3.98 34.34 -3.68
N ARG A 74 -2.68 34.61 -3.87
CA ARG A 74 -2.17 35.95 -4.25
C ARG A 74 -2.69 36.38 -5.62
N ALA A 75 -2.68 35.49 -6.61
CA ALA A 75 -3.21 35.78 -7.95
C ALA A 75 -4.72 36.09 -7.94
N LEU A 76 -5.46 35.54 -6.97
CA LEU A 76 -6.87 35.82 -6.74
C LEU A 76 -7.11 37.01 -5.78
N GLY A 77 -6.06 37.63 -5.23
CA GLY A 77 -6.16 38.82 -4.38
C GLY A 77 -6.64 38.57 -2.95
N TYR A 78 -6.52 37.32 -2.46
CA TYR A 78 -6.96 36.94 -1.10
C TYR A 78 -5.85 37.01 -0.04
N LEU A 79 -4.60 37.26 -0.44
CA LEU A 79 -3.45 37.48 0.43
C LEU A 79 -2.62 38.65 -0.14
N ASP A 80 -2.37 39.66 0.68
CA ASP A 80 -1.40 40.74 0.41
C ASP A 80 0.01 40.29 0.84
#